data_AF-A0A366J9F2-F1
#
_entry.id   AF-A0A366J9F2-F1
#
_cell.length_a   1.000
_cell.length_b   1.000
_cell.length_c   1.000
_cell.angle_alpha   90.00
_cell.angle_beta   90.00
_cell.angle_gamma   90.00
#
_symmetry.space_group_name_H-M   'P 1'
#
loop_
_entity.id
_entity.type
_entity.pdbx_description
1 polymer ?
#
loop_
_entity_poly.entity_id
_entity_poly.type
_entity_poly.pdbx_seq_one_letter_code
_entity_poly.pdbx_strand_id
1 'polypeptide(L)' 'MNLTKNLLNTSTLKINGEEVHYYSLNTLEKMGITDVSRLPYSMKILLEGVMRNLDDHIITEDHVKL' A
#
# COMPACT_ATOMS: atom_id res chain seq x y z
N MET A 1 12.04 11.87 -5.46
CA MET A 1 12.84 10.62 -5.38
C MET A 1 12.77 10.12 -3.95
N ASN A 2 11.99 9.13 -3.53
CA ASN A 2 11.33 8.01 -4.21
C ASN A 2 10.28 7.38 -3.25
N LEU A 3 9.25 8.11 -2.79
CA LEU A 3 8.18 7.49 -1.99
C LEU A 3 7.29 6.63 -2.88
N THR A 4 6.77 7.19 -3.98
CA THR A 4 6.09 6.45 -5.07
C THR A 4 6.85 5.19 -5.50
N LYS A 5 8.15 5.28 -5.76
CA LYS A 5 8.95 4.13 -6.21
C LYS A 5 9.10 3.01 -5.16
N ASN A 6 8.99 3.31 -3.86
CA ASN A 6 9.05 2.33 -2.77
C ASN A 6 7.67 1.82 -2.37
N LEU A 7 6.63 2.66 -2.44
CA LEU A 7 5.23 2.25 -2.25
C LEU A 7 4.81 1.23 -3.32
N LEU A 8 5.33 1.40 -4.53
CA LEU A 8 5.13 0.50 -5.65
C LEU A 8 5.89 -0.82 -5.54
N ASN A 9 6.68 -1.07 -4.47
CA ASN A 9 7.31 -2.37 -4.26
C ASN A 9 6.24 -3.42 -3.96
N THR A 10 5.79 -4.10 -5.01
CA THR A 10 4.85 -5.21 -4.92
C THR A 10 5.52 -6.41 -4.26
N SER A 11 4.86 -6.99 -3.26
CA SER A 11 5.21 -8.31 -2.73
C SER A 11 4.53 -9.40 -3.57
N THR A 12 5.15 -10.58 -3.64
CA THR A 12 4.59 -11.73 -4.36
C THR A 12 4.01 -12.76 -3.41
N LEU A 13 2.84 -13.27 -3.75
CA LEU A 13 2.16 -14.35 -3.06
C LEU A 13 1.90 -15.48 -4.06
N LYS A 14 2.39 -16.68 -3.75
CA LYS A 14 2.10 -17.88 -4.56
C LYS A 14 0.82 -18.54 -4.08
N ILE A 15 -0.18 -18.63 -4.95
CA ILE A 15 -1.47 -19.27 -4.69
C ILE A 15 -1.71 -20.29 -5.80
N ASN A 16 -1.90 -21.57 -5.43
CA ASN A 16 -2.17 -22.65 -6.39
C ASN A 16 -1.17 -22.78 -7.56
N GLY A 17 0.09 -22.35 -7.37
CA GLY A 17 1.12 -22.34 -8.40
C GLY A 17 1.15 -21.08 -9.27
N GLU A 18 0.20 -20.16 -9.08
CA GLU A 18 0.18 -18.85 -9.71
C GLU A 18 0.80 -17.79 -8.80
N GLU A 19 1.54 -16.86 -9.39
CA GLU A 19 2.19 -15.77 -8.67
C GLU A 19 1.32 -14.51 -8.77
N VAL A 20 0.89 -13.99 -7.62
CA VAL A 20 0.06 -12.79 -7.50
C VAL A 20 0.88 -11.68 -6.86
N HIS A 21 0.83 -10.50 -7.46
CA HIS A 21 1.48 -9.30 -6.93
C HIS A 21 0.49 -8.49 -6.08
N TYR A 22 0.92 -8.02 -4.91
CA TYR A 22 0.11 -7.17 -4.03
C TYR A 22 0.93 -6.07 -3.36
N TYR A 23 0.27 -4.97 -3.02
CA TYR A 23 0.86 -3.88 -2.24
C TYR A 23 0.74 -4.20 -0.75
N SER A 24 1.88 -4.43 -0.09
CA SER A 24 1.90 -4.76 1.34
C SER A 24 1.70 -3.50 2.18
N LEU A 25 0.64 -3.45 2.97
CA LEU A 25 0.42 -2.35 3.91
C LEU A 25 1.54 -2.23 4.95
N ASN A 26 2.24 -3.32 5.27
CA ASN A 26 3.41 -3.30 6.17
C ASN A 26 4.52 -2.38 5.67
N THR A 27 4.57 -2.10 4.36
CA THR A 27 5.52 -1.13 3.80
C THR A 27 5.25 0.27 4.34
N LEU A 28 3.98 0.64 4.57
CA LEU A 28 3.62 1.94 5.17
C LEU A 28 4.10 2.06 6.62
N GLU A 29 3.99 0.97 7.38
CA GLU A 29 4.45 0.92 8.78
C GLU A 29 5.98 0.99 8.85
N LYS A 30 6.69 0.25 7.99
CA LYS A 30 8.16 0.31 7.87
C LYS A 30 8.68 1.68 7.45
N MET A 31 7.90 2.42 6.67
CA MET A 31 8.21 3.79 6.25
C MET A 31 7.84 4.84 7.31
N GLY A 32 7.22 4.43 8.42
CA GLY A 32 6.76 5.35 9.48
C GLY A 32 5.61 6.25 9.05
N ILE A 33 4.89 5.89 7.99
CA ILE A 33 3.79 6.70 7.42
C ILE A 33 2.54 6.55 8.27
N THR A 34 2.19 5.31 8.64
CA THR A 34 1.01 5.05 9.47
C THR A 34 1.17 3.72 10.22
N ASP A 35 0.57 3.63 11.41
CA ASP A 35 0.50 2.39 12.17
C ASP A 35 -0.69 1.56 11.68
N VAL A 36 -0.43 0.73 10.67
CA VAL A 36 -1.44 -0.12 10.04
C VAL A 36 -2.03 -1.13 11.02
N SER A 37 -1.27 -1.55 12.04
CA SER A 37 -1.72 -2.53 13.02
C SER A 37 -2.97 -2.05 13.78
N ARG A 38 -3.07 -0.73 14.02
CA ARG A 38 -4.17 -0.07 14.75
C ARG A 38 -5.39 0.23 13.89
N LEU A 39 -5.31 0.09 12.57
CA LEU A 39 -6.42 0.40 11.67
C LEU A 39 -7.51 -0.69 11.72
N PRO A 40 -8.80 -0.31 11.79
CA PRO A 40 -9.91 -1.23 11.56
C PRO A 40 -9.79 -1.91 10.18
N TYR A 41 -10.31 -3.13 10.06
CA TYR A 41 -10.25 -3.91 8.82
C TYR A 41 -10.77 -3.16 7.59
N SER A 42 -11.88 -2.42 7.72
CA SER A 42 -12.44 -1.61 6.63
C SER A 42 -11.48 -0.53 6.12
N MET A 43 -10.75 0.14 7.03
CA MET A 43 -9.78 1.17 6.64
C MET A 43 -8.56 0.57 5.94
N LYS A 44 -8.13 -0.63 6.33
CA LYS A 44 -7.05 -1.36 5.64
C LYS A 44 -7.39 -1.64 4.18
N ILE A 45 -8.62 -2.05 3.90
CA ILE A 45 -9.10 -2.30 2.52
C ILE A 45 -9.13 -1.01 1.71
N LEU A 46 -9.66 0.09 2.28
CA LEU A 46 -9.67 1.39 1.61
C LEU A 46 -8.25 1.87 1.31
N LEU A 47 -7.34 1.74 2.28
CA LEU A 47 -5.95 2.15 2.15
C LEU A 47 -5.21 1.34 1.07
N GLU A 48 -5.42 0.03 0.98
CA GLU A 48 -4.89 -0.77 -0.13
C GLU A 48 -5.44 -0.29 -1.47
N GLY A 49 -6.73 0.02 -1.55
CA GLY A 49 -7.34 0.59 -2.75
C GLY A 49 -6.71 1.92 -3.17
N VAL A 50 -6.40 2.81 -2.21
CA VAL A 50 -5.70 4.07 -2.44
C VAL A 50 -4.27 3.80 -2.93
N MET A 51 -3.53 2.89 -2.28
CA MET A 51 -2.16 2.53 -2.69
C MET A 51 -2.11 1.91 -4.09
N ARG A 52 -3.09 1.06 -4.43
CA ARG A 52 -3.17 0.42 -5.74
C ARG A 52 -3.46 1.41 -6.87
N ASN A 53 -4.20 2.47 -6.57
CA ASN A 53 -4.55 3.52 -7.52
C ASN A 53 -3.72 4.78 -7.34
N LEU A 54 -2.60 4.71 -6.60
CA LEU A 54 -1.71 5.84 -6.40
C LEU A 54 -1.18 6.30 -7.76
N ASP A 55 -1.70 7.42 -8.23
CA ASP A 55 -1.25 8.11 -9.43
C ASP A 55 -0.88 9.55 -9.03
N ASP A 56 0.13 10.12 -9.67
CA ASP A 56 0.56 11.51 -9.39
C ASP A 56 -0.47 12.56 -9.91
N HIS A 57 -1.75 12.19 -10.01
CA HIS A 57 -2.83 13.01 -10.59
C HIS A 57 -4.09 13.08 -9.72
N ILE A 58 -4.67 11.95 -9.31
CA ILE A 58 -5.92 11.89 -8.54
C ILE A 58 -5.64 11.42 -7.11
N ILE A 59 -4.75 10.45 -6.93
CA ILE A 59 -4.40 9.85 -5.65
C ILE A 59 -2.94 10.16 -5.30
N THR A 60 -2.73 11.33 -4.70
CA THR A 60 -1.41 11.77 -4.23
C THR A 60 -0.94 11.07 -2.95
N GLU A 61 0.36 11.15 -2.65
CA GLU A 61 0.98 10.63 -1.43
C GLU A 61 0.30 11.12 -0.13
N ASP A 62 -0.35 12.28 -0.17
CA ASP A 62 -1.08 12.84 0.98
C ASP A 62 -2.36 12.06 1.30
N HIS A 63 -2.96 11.34 0.34
CA HIS A 63 -4.11 10.46 0.63
C HIS A 63 -3.71 9.17 1.35
N VAL A 64 -2.42 8.81 1.33
CA VAL A 64 -1.88 7.63 2.04
C VAL A 64 -1.44 7.99 3.46
N LYS A 65 -1.06 9.26 3.68
CA LYS A 65 -0.73 9.82 4.99
C LYS A 65 -2.02 10.18 5.71
N LEU A 66 -2.57 9.22 6.47
CA LEU A 66 -3.68 9.48 7.41
C LEU A 66 -3.28 10.44 8.52
#